data_AF-A0A7D9LT15-F1
#
_entry.id   AF-A0A7D9LT15-F1
#
_cell.length_a   1.000
_cell.length_b   1.000
_cell.length_c   1.000
_cell.angle_alpha   90.00
_cell.angle_beta   90.00
_cell.angle_gamma   90.00
#
_symmetry.space_group_name_H-M   'P 1'
#
loop_
_entity.id
_entity.type
_entity.pdbx_description
1 polymer ?
#
loop_
_entity_poly.entity_id
_entity_poly.type
_entity_poly.pdbx_seq_one_letter_code
_entity_poly.pdbx_strand_id
1 'polypeptide(L)' 'MVVTKILSDRGTNPLGNFEVQYMYDPIGIEAIERFKKRLGEVAQIIDERNKSREFPYPYLHPLE' A
#
# COMPACT_ATOMS: atom_id res chain seq x y z
N MET A 1 11.15 12.95 -20.52
CA MET A 1 10.97 14.22 -19.76
C MET A 1 11.47 14.01 -18.34
N VAL A 2 12.44 14.81 -17.88
CA VAL A 2 13.12 14.60 -16.58
C VAL A 2 12.18 14.88 -15.40
N VAL A 3 11.42 15.97 -15.44
CA VAL A 3 10.50 16.36 -14.36
C VAL A 3 9.44 15.28 -14.09
N THR A 4 8.84 14.71 -15.14
CA THR A 4 7.82 13.66 -15.00
C THR A 4 8.37 12.41 -14.33
N LYS A 5 9.62 12.03 -14.64
CA LYS A 5 10.28 10.89 -14.00
C LYS A 5 10.46 11.13 -12.50
N ILE A 6 10.95 12.31 -12.12
CA ILE A 6 11.21 12.66 -10.72
C ILE A 6 9.91 12.67 -9.90
N LEU A 7 8.83 13.24 -10.44
CA LEU A 7 7.56 13.37 -9.72
C LEU A 7 6.70 12.10 -9.72
N SER A 8 6.98 11.14 -10.61
CA SER A 8 6.30 9.83 -10.65
C SER A 8 7.04 8.73 -9.92
N ASP A 9 8.24 9.02 -9.40
CA ASP A 9 8.98 8.07 -8.58
C ASP A 9 8.35 7.95 -7.19
N ARG A 10 8.33 6.74 -6.61
CA ARG A 10 7.77 6.54 -5.27
C ARG A 10 8.80 6.95 -4.22
N GLY A 11 8.48 7.99 -3.44
CA GLY A 11 9.38 8.56 -2.44
C GLY A 11 8.92 8.43 -0.98
N THR A 12 7.79 7.75 -0.72
CA THR A 12 7.17 7.67 0.61
C THR A 12 6.98 6.23 1.07
N ASN A 13 6.79 6.03 2.38
CA ASN A 13 6.45 4.72 2.93
C ASN A 13 5.11 4.20 2.36
N PRO A 14 4.97 2.87 2.21
CA PRO A 14 3.71 2.23 1.80
C PRO A 14 2.56 2.52 2.76
N LEU A 15 1.33 2.36 2.29
CA LEU A 15 0.14 2.59 3.10
C LEU A 15 0.12 1.63 4.31
N GLY A 16 -0.08 2.18 5.51
CA GLY A 16 -0.08 1.39 6.76
C GLY A 16 1.30 1.16 7.38
N ASN A 17 2.38 1.59 6.71
CA ASN A 17 3.70 1.72 7.32
C ASN A 17 3.84 3.12 7.95
N PHE A 18 3.44 3.23 9.21
CA PHE A 18 3.49 4.48 9.96
C PHE A 18 4.86 4.68 10.60
N GLU A 19 5.49 5.84 10.36
CA GLU A 19 6.76 6.20 11.00
C GLU A 19 6.63 6.40 12.51
N VAL A 20 5.45 6.87 12.94
CA VAL A 20 5.13 7.13 14.34
C VAL A 20 3.79 6.50 14.68
N GLN A 21 3.74 5.72 15.76
CA GLN A 21 2.51 5.16 16.29
C GLN A 21 1.90 6.13 17.31
N TYR A 22 0.77 6.74 16.97
CA TYR A 22 0.03 7.62 17.89
C TYR A 22 -1.13 6.93 18.62
N MET A 23 -1.58 5.78 18.11
CA MET A 23 -2.64 4.98 18.74
C MET A 23 -2.02 3.98 19.72
N TYR A 24 -2.36 4.14 21.00
CA TYR A 24 -1.88 3.29 22.09
C TYR A 24 -3.00 2.57 22.82
N ASP A 25 -4.25 2.99 22.61
CA ASP A 25 -5.40 2.32 23.19
C ASP A 25 -5.62 0.95 22.52
N PRO A 26 -6.15 -0.04 23.25
CA PRO A 26 -6.35 -1.38 22.69
C PRO A 26 -7.22 -1.41 21.44
N ILE A 27 -8.22 -0.54 21.34
CA ILE A 27 -9.16 -0.49 20.20
C ILE A 27 -8.43 0.05 18.96
N GLY A 28 -7.66 1.13 19.12
CA GLY A 28 -6.85 1.71 18.05
C GLY A 28 -5.78 0.74 17.53
N ILE A 29 -5.08 0.04 18.43
CA ILE A 29 -4.11 -0.99 18.06
C ILE A 29 -4.77 -2.10 17.24
N GLU A 30 -5.90 -2.63 17.71
CA GLU A 30 -6.63 -3.67 16.99
C GLU A 30 -7.10 -3.18 15.60
N ALA A 31 -7.58 -1.94 15.51
CA ALA A 31 -7.99 -1.34 14.24
C ALA A 31 -6.83 -1.25 13.24
N ILE A 32 -5.65 -0.81 13.68
CA ILE A 32 -4.44 -0.72 12.84
C ILE A 32 -4.03 -2.11 12.34
N GLU A 33 -4.03 -3.12 13.21
CA GLU A 33 -3.62 -4.47 12.81
C GLU A 33 -4.60 -5.10 11.81
N ARG A 34 -5.92 -4.91 12.02
CA ARG A 34 -6.93 -5.31 11.02
C ARG A 34 -6.76 -4.58 9.69
N PHE A 35 -6.43 -3.28 9.73
CA PHE A 35 -6.18 -2.49 8.54
C PHE A 35 -4.98 -3.02 7.74
N LYS A 36 -3.82 -3.19 8.38
CA LYS A 36 -2.62 -3.75 7.74
C LYS A 36 -2.87 -5.13 7.14
N LYS A 37 -3.55 -6.01 7.88
CA LYS A 37 -3.93 -7.34 7.39
C LYS A 37 -4.76 -7.23 6.10
N ARG A 38 -5.77 -6.35 6.08
CA ARG A 38 -6.63 -6.18 4.91
C ARG A 38 -5.87 -5.60 3.71
N LEU A 39 -4.91 -4.71 3.93
CA LEU A 39 -4.03 -4.23 2.85
C LEU A 39 -3.23 -5.37 2.22
N GLY A 40 -2.72 -6.31 3.02
CA GLY A 40 -2.03 -7.51 2.51
C GLY A 40 -2.95 -8.40 1.65
N GLU A 41 -4.19 -8.60 2.07
CA GLU A 41 -5.18 -9.34 1.28
C GLU A 41 -5.51 -8.63 -0.04
N VAL A 42 -5.65 -7.30 -0.03
CA VAL A 42 -5.89 -6.50 -1.24
C VAL A 42 -4.69 -6.55 -2.19
N ALA A 43 -3.46 -6.49 -1.67
CA ALA A 43 -2.24 -6.66 -2.45
C ALA A 43 -2.26 -7.98 -3.23
N GLN A 44 -2.53 -9.10 -2.54
CA GLN A 44 -2.64 -10.41 -3.19
C GLN A 44 -3.73 -10.44 -4.28
N ILE A 45 -4.89 -9.83 -4.04
CA ILE A 45 -5.95 -9.73 -5.06
C ILE A 45 -5.46 -8.95 -6.29
N ILE A 46 -4.72 -7.86 -6.09
CA ILE A 46 -4.16 -7.05 -7.17
C ILE A 46 -3.10 -7.83 -7.94
N ASP A 47 -2.22 -8.56 -7.25
CA ASP A 47 -1.19 -9.41 -7.84
C ASP A 47 -1.81 -10.47 -8.75
N GLU A 48 -2.78 -11.23 -8.24
CA GLU A 48 -3.48 -12.26 -9.02
C GLU A 48 -4.21 -11.65 -10.22
N ARG A 49 -4.88 -10.51 -10.04
CA ARG A 49 -5.58 -9.82 -11.13
C ARG A 49 -4.60 -9.31 -12.19
N ASN A 50 -3.42 -8.83 -11.80
CA ASN A 50 -2.44 -8.27 -12.73
C ASN A 50 -1.77 -9.35 -13.59
N LYS A 51 -1.74 -10.62 -13.16
CA LYS A 51 -1.21 -11.74 -13.96
C LYS A 51 -1.95 -11.98 -15.29
N SER A 52 -3.24 -11.64 -15.35
CA SER A 52 -4.07 -11.86 -16.55
C SER A 52 -4.29 -10.61 -17.39
N ARG A 53 -3.75 -9.46 -16.98
CA ARG A 53 -3.90 -8.19 -17.71
C ARG A 53 -2.79 -8.02 -18.73
N GLU A 54 -3.16 -7.55 -19.92
CA GLU A 54 -2.19 -7.11 -20.95
C GLU A 54 -1.26 -6.00 -20.42
N PHE A 55 -1.83 -5.09 -19.63
CA PHE A 55 -1.11 -4.02 -18.92
C PHE A 55 -1.38 -4.12 -17.41
N PRO A 56 -0.43 -4.60 -16.61
CA PRO A 56 -0.52 -4.59 -15.16
C PRO A 56 -0.78 -3.18 -14.62
N TYR A 57 -1.58 -3.07 -13.56
CA TYR A 57 -1.90 -1.79 -12.92
C TYR A 57 -1.35 -1.77 -11.48
N PRO A 58 -0.15 -1.21 -11.27
CA PRO A 58 0.54 -1.21 -9.97
C PRO A 58 0.20 0.00 -9.08
N TYR A 59 -0.38 1.06 -9.64
CA TYR A 59 -0.49 2.37 -8.96
C TYR A 59 -1.35 2.40 -7.68
N LEU A 60 -2.23 1.42 -7.48
CA LEU A 60 -3.04 1.27 -6.26
C LEU A 60 -2.63 0.04 -5.43
N HIS A 61 -1.47 -0.55 -5.71
CA HIS A 61 -0.93 -1.64 -4.92
C HIS A 61 -0.47 -1.09 -3.54
N PRO A 62 -1.06 -1.55 -2.42
CA PRO A 62 -0.88 -0.89 -1.13
C PRO A 62 0.50 -1.13 -0.49
N LEU A 63 1.24 -2.13 -0.97
CA LEU A 63 2.58 -2.49 -0.47
C LEU A 63 3.71 -2.03 -1.39
N GLU A 64 3.38 -1.40 -2.52
CA GLU A 64 4.39 -0.76 -3.36
C GLU A 64 4.68 0.67 -2.89
#